data_AF-D8M2P7-F1
#
_entry.id   AF-D8M2P7-F1
#
_cell.length_a   1.000
_cell.length_b   1.000
_cell.length_c   1.000
_cell.angle_alpha   90.00
_cell.angle_beta   90.00
_cell.angle_gamma   90.00
#
_symmetry.space_group_name_H-M   'P 1'
#
loop_
_entity.id
_entity.type
_entity.pdbx_description
1 polymer ?
#
loop_
_entity_poly.entity_id
_entity_poly.type
_entity_poly.pdbx_seq_one_letter_code
_entity_poly.pdbx_strand_id
1 'polypeptide(L)'
;MSESAYLIDPISKEYDLRERLVDLDQLYSILGVHNPEVGLDMAEALTKLQRDGPNKVTPPINLPSWMCCLLPCVKAIPKMQEYDKMVPKTARVIRSGRVMIVDAADLVVGDIICLKPDTIVPADCRLIECKSHLQIDRSYFFSEYPVMECYCLLSQPSSATHLFYQSDICFMASRVISGEAKAIVIRTGDRTFWGYTCQYKRRDSFI
;
A
#
# COMPACT_ATOMS: atom_id res chain seq x y z
N MET A 1 16.98 -13.70 -15.35
CA MET A 1 16.35 -12.88 -14.28
C MET A 1 14.85 -13.01 -14.46
N SER A 2 14.07 -13.09 -13.38
CA SER A 2 12.61 -13.20 -13.48
C SER A 2 11.99 -11.93 -14.07
N GLU A 3 10.87 -12.04 -14.79
CA GLU A 3 10.13 -10.87 -15.36
C GLU A 3 9.78 -9.84 -14.27
N SER A 4 9.55 -10.32 -13.04
CA SER A 4 9.43 -9.49 -11.83
C SER A 4 10.68 -8.65 -11.54
N ALA A 5 11.88 -9.22 -11.58
CA ALA A 5 13.12 -8.51 -11.28
C ALA A 5 13.43 -7.37 -12.26
N TYR A 6 13.04 -7.51 -13.55
CA TYR A 6 13.25 -6.47 -14.56
C TYR A 6 12.37 -5.22 -14.35
N LEU A 7 11.17 -5.39 -13.80
CA LEU A 7 10.23 -4.27 -13.58
C LEU A 7 10.55 -3.48 -12.31
N ILE A 8 11.14 -4.15 -11.32
CA ILE A 8 11.35 -3.60 -9.99
C ILE A 8 12.49 -2.57 -9.97
N ASP A 9 13.61 -2.83 -10.63
CA ASP A 9 14.78 -1.94 -10.65
C ASP A 9 14.55 -0.53 -11.23
N PRO A 10 13.79 -0.33 -12.33
CA PRO A 10 13.44 1.02 -12.79
C PRO A 10 12.45 1.70 -11.84
N ILE A 11 11.44 0.98 -11.35
CA ILE A 11 10.44 1.55 -10.44
C ILE A 11 11.08 1.91 -9.09
N SER A 12 12.02 1.12 -8.58
CA SER A 12 12.71 1.38 -7.31
C SER A 12 13.56 2.64 -7.32
N LYS A 13 14.10 3.00 -8.49
CA LYS A 13 14.84 4.25 -8.70
C LYS A 13 13.94 5.47 -8.70
N GLU A 14 12.71 5.35 -9.20
CA GLU A 14 11.72 6.44 -9.22
C GLU A 14 10.94 6.53 -7.90
N TYR A 15 10.70 5.39 -7.24
CA TYR A 15 9.91 5.26 -6.03
C TYR A 15 10.78 5.50 -4.79
N ASP A 16 11.04 6.77 -4.50
CA ASP A 16 11.78 7.20 -3.31
C ASP A 16 10.85 7.21 -2.09
N LEU A 17 11.12 6.44 -1.03
CA LEU A 17 10.36 6.44 0.24
C LEU A 17 11.20 7.05 1.37
N ARG A 18 11.39 8.38 1.36
CA ARG A 18 12.20 9.08 2.37
C ARG A 18 11.62 8.97 3.78
N GLU A 19 10.31 8.77 3.87
CA GLU A 19 9.56 8.60 5.11
C GLU A 19 10.02 7.37 5.92
N ARG A 20 10.77 6.45 5.30
CA ARG A 20 11.43 5.31 5.97
C ARG A 20 12.66 5.70 6.79
N LEU A 21 13.31 6.83 6.45
CA LEU A 21 14.61 7.23 7.00
C LEU A 21 14.47 8.07 8.29
N VAL A 22 13.26 8.54 8.58
CA VAL A 22 12.96 9.36 9.76
C VAL A 22 12.47 8.50 10.91
N ASP A 23 12.61 8.99 12.14
CA ASP A 23 12.03 8.36 13.32
C ASP A 23 10.50 8.49 13.32
N LEU A 24 9.81 7.67 14.11
CA LEU A 24 8.34 7.66 14.15
C LEU A 24 7.75 9.01 14.59
N ASP A 25 8.34 9.69 15.57
CA ASP A 25 7.86 11.00 16.04
C ASP A 25 7.95 12.08 14.95
N GLN A 26 9.04 12.06 14.18
CA GLN A 26 9.21 12.94 13.03
C GLN A 26 8.24 12.57 11.90
N LEU A 27 8.03 11.27 11.65
CA LEU A 27 7.05 10.79 10.67
C LEU A 27 5.64 11.25 11.02
N TYR A 28 5.22 11.11 12.28
CA TYR A 28 3.94 11.60 12.79
C TYR A 28 3.78 13.10 12.56
N SER A 29 4.83 13.88 12.83
CA SER A 29 4.84 15.33 12.58
C SER A 29 4.69 15.66 11.09
N ILE A 30 5.39 14.94 10.20
CA ILE A 30 5.30 15.13 8.74
C ILE A 30 3.91 14.78 8.22
N LEU A 31 3.31 13.70 8.72
CA LEU A 31 2.00 13.20 8.26
C LEU A 31 0.81 13.91 8.94
N GLY A 32 1.08 14.82 9.89
CA GLY A 32 0.07 15.55 10.63
C GLY A 32 -0.75 14.66 11.56
N VAL A 33 -0.11 13.69 12.21
CA VAL A 33 -0.72 12.78 13.19
C VAL A 33 -0.17 13.16 14.56
N HIS A 34 -1.02 13.68 15.45
CA HIS A 34 -0.56 14.12 16.77
C HIS A 34 -0.53 13.00 17.82
N ASN A 35 -1.42 12.01 17.71
CA ASN A 35 -1.49 10.90 18.65
C ASN A 35 -1.80 9.57 17.91
N PRO A 36 -0.87 8.59 17.92
CA PRO A 36 -1.06 7.36 17.18
C PRO A 36 -2.14 6.43 17.77
N GLU A 37 -2.48 6.55 19.06
CA GLU A 37 -3.56 5.76 19.66
C GLU A 37 -4.95 6.32 19.30
N VAL A 38 -5.03 7.61 18.99
CA VAL A 38 -6.29 8.27 18.58
C VAL A 38 -6.47 8.23 17.07
N GLY A 39 -5.38 8.31 16.31
CA GLY A 39 -5.42 8.45 14.86
C GLY A 39 -5.91 9.82 14.41
N LEU A 40 -6.28 9.93 13.14
CA LEU A 40 -6.81 11.17 12.56
C LEU A 40 -8.25 11.43 13.01
N ASP A 41 -8.65 12.70 13.05
CA ASP A 41 -10.07 13.03 13.20
C ASP A 41 -10.83 12.85 11.87
N MET A 42 -12.14 12.63 11.96
CA MET A 42 -13.00 12.43 10.78
C MET A 42 -13.01 13.65 9.86
N ALA A 43 -13.02 14.86 10.42
CA ALA A 43 -13.00 16.08 9.62
C ALA A 43 -11.66 16.28 8.89
N GLU A 44 -10.55 15.95 9.55
CA GLU A 44 -9.22 16.01 8.97
C GLU A 44 -9.06 14.97 7.85
N ALA A 45 -9.51 13.74 8.09
CA ALA A 45 -9.49 12.68 7.09
C ALA A 45 -10.30 13.07 5.84
N LEU A 46 -11.48 13.66 6.03
CA LEU A 46 -12.30 14.15 4.92
C LEU A 46 -11.62 15.29 4.15
N THR A 47 -10.97 16.21 4.86
CA THR A 47 -10.21 17.32 4.25
C THR A 47 -9.05 16.77 3.41
N LYS A 48 -8.31 15.79 3.93
CA LYS A 48 -7.24 15.09 3.19
C LYS A 48 -7.79 14.35 1.98
N LEU A 49 -8.95 13.68 2.11
CA LEU A 49 -9.59 12.95 1.01
C LEU A 49 -10.02 13.91 -0.12
N GLN A 50 -10.57 15.07 0.22
CA GLN A 50 -10.93 16.11 -0.76
C GLN A 50 -9.70 16.69 -1.46
N ARG A 51 -8.58 16.87 -0.73
CA ARG A 51 -7.33 17.41 -1.27
C ARG A 51 -6.58 16.42 -2.16
N ASP A 52 -6.41 15.18 -1.69
CA ASP A 52 -5.48 14.20 -2.27
C ASP A 52 -6.15 13.19 -3.20
N GLY A 53 -7.48 13.15 -3.20
CA GLY A 53 -8.30 12.19 -3.90
C GLY A 53 -8.41 10.83 -3.19
N PRO A 54 -9.23 9.92 -3.72
CA PRO A 54 -9.44 8.61 -3.12
C PRO A 54 -8.21 7.71 -3.27
N ASN A 55 -8.06 6.76 -2.34
CA ASN A 55 -7.10 5.67 -2.44
C ASN A 55 -7.55 4.65 -3.49
N LYS A 56 -7.40 5.01 -4.76
CA LYS A 56 -7.69 4.15 -5.92
C LYS A 56 -6.47 4.08 -6.81
N VAL A 57 -6.08 2.87 -7.16
CA VAL A 57 -5.09 2.62 -8.19
C VAL A 57 -5.81 2.57 -9.53
N THR A 58 -5.24 3.21 -10.55
CA THR A 58 -5.77 3.15 -11.90
C THR A 58 -5.36 1.81 -12.53
N PRO A 59 -6.28 1.06 -13.16
CA PRO A 59 -6.00 -0.30 -13.66
C PRO A 59 -4.88 -0.33 -14.72
N PRO A 60 -4.12 -1.44 -14.84
CA PRO A 60 -2.96 -1.56 -15.73
C PRO A 60 -3.35 -1.84 -17.20
N ILE A 61 -4.43 -1.21 -17.66
CA ILE A 61 -4.96 -1.27 -19.03
C ILE A 61 -5.26 0.15 -19.50
N ASN A 62 -4.91 0.44 -20.75
CA ASN A 62 -5.26 1.67 -21.42
C ASN A 62 -6.34 1.37 -22.46
N LEU A 63 -7.62 1.53 -22.10
CA LEU A 63 -8.72 1.41 -23.05
C LEU A 63 -9.23 2.80 -23.44
N PRO A 64 -9.19 3.17 -24.72
CA PRO A 64 -9.88 4.36 -25.21
C PRO A 64 -11.36 4.31 -24.85
N SER A 65 -11.96 5.47 -24.54
CA SER A 65 -13.37 5.54 -24.13
C SER A 65 -14.33 4.94 -25.15
N TRP A 66 -14.00 5.01 -26.46
CA TRP A 66 -14.82 4.46 -27.53
C TRP A 66 -14.85 2.92 -27.56
N MET A 67 -13.94 2.24 -26.84
CA MET A 67 -13.89 0.77 -26.71
C MET A 67 -14.60 0.26 -25.45
N CYS A 68 -15.41 1.09 -24.77
CA CYS A 68 -16.06 0.73 -23.50
C CYS A 68 -16.96 -0.52 -23.59
N CYS A 69 -17.51 -0.83 -24.76
CA CYS A 69 -18.30 -2.05 -25.00
C CYS A 69 -17.49 -3.34 -24.77
N LEU A 70 -16.16 -3.28 -24.85
CA LEU A 70 -15.27 -4.42 -24.62
C LEU A 70 -14.86 -4.58 -23.15
N LEU A 71 -15.30 -3.69 -22.25
CA LEU A 71 -14.97 -3.78 -20.82
C LEU A 71 -15.23 -5.16 -20.20
N PRO A 72 -16.33 -5.88 -20.50
CA PRO A 72 -16.53 -7.22 -19.97
C PRO A 72 -15.43 -8.20 -20.41
N CYS A 73 -15.02 -8.15 -21.68
CA CYS A 73 -13.95 -8.99 -22.23
C CYS A 73 -12.60 -8.63 -21.60
N VAL A 74 -12.33 -7.34 -21.43
CA VAL A 74 -11.10 -6.82 -20.82
C VAL A 74 -10.98 -7.27 -19.37
N LYS A 75 -12.08 -7.19 -18.60
CA LYS A 75 -12.13 -7.69 -17.22
C LYS A 75 -11.92 -9.20 -17.11
N ALA A 76 -12.23 -9.96 -18.16
CA ALA A 76 -12.00 -11.40 -18.20
C ALA A 76 -10.53 -11.78 -18.46
N ILE A 77 -9.68 -10.85 -18.89
CA ILE A 77 -8.25 -11.11 -19.13
C ILE A 77 -7.57 -11.48 -17.79
N PRO A 78 -6.69 -12.50 -17.75
CA PRO A 78 -6.03 -12.93 -16.50
C PRO A 78 -5.35 -11.78 -15.73
N LYS A 79 -4.70 -10.84 -16.44
CA LYS A 79 -4.07 -9.65 -15.86
C LYS A 79 -5.05 -8.77 -15.07
N MET A 80 -6.29 -8.61 -15.57
CA MET A 80 -7.34 -7.86 -14.87
C MET A 80 -7.94 -8.63 -13.71
N GLN A 81 -8.13 -9.94 -13.87
CA GLN A 81 -8.61 -10.79 -12.78
C GLN A 81 -7.63 -10.78 -11.59
N GLU A 82 -6.32 -10.78 -11.87
CA GLU A 82 -5.30 -10.66 -10.84
C GLU A 82 -5.31 -9.28 -10.17
N TYR A 83 -5.42 -8.21 -10.96
CA TYR A 83 -5.60 -6.85 -10.44
C TYR A 83 -6.81 -6.75 -9.50
N ASP A 84 -8.00 -7.20 -9.95
CA ASP A 84 -9.24 -7.12 -9.20
C ASP A 84 -9.19 -7.94 -7.89
N LYS A 85 -8.42 -9.04 -7.85
CA LYS A 85 -8.18 -9.81 -6.62
C LYS A 85 -7.36 -9.05 -5.59
N MET A 86 -6.47 -8.17 -6.03
CA MET A 86 -5.56 -7.41 -5.18
C MET A 86 -6.10 -6.02 -4.79
N VAL A 87 -7.20 -5.56 -5.40
CA VAL A 87 -7.86 -4.31 -5.01
C VAL A 87 -8.40 -4.44 -3.57
N PRO A 88 -7.89 -3.64 -2.61
CA PRO A 88 -8.43 -3.63 -1.27
C PRO A 88 -9.85 -3.04 -1.31
N LYS A 89 -10.79 -3.69 -0.62
CA LYS A 89 -12.20 -3.24 -0.57
C LYS A 89 -12.49 -2.41 0.67
N THR A 90 -11.93 -2.82 1.80
CA THR A 90 -12.16 -2.19 3.10
C THR A 90 -10.88 -2.13 3.88
N ALA A 91 -10.71 -1.10 4.70
CA ALA A 91 -9.59 -0.96 5.62
C ALA A 91 -10.11 -0.81 7.06
N ARG A 92 -9.39 -1.43 8.01
CA ARG A 92 -9.61 -1.21 9.45
C ARG A 92 -8.73 -0.06 9.88
N VAL A 93 -9.33 1.07 10.27
CA VAL A 93 -8.62 2.29 10.66
C VAL A 93 -8.94 2.68 12.10
N ILE A 94 -8.01 3.41 12.72
CA ILE A 94 -8.23 4.11 13.99
C ILE A 94 -8.46 5.59 13.65
N ARG A 95 -9.67 6.08 13.91
CA ARG A 95 -10.04 7.50 13.76
C ARG A 95 -10.80 7.98 14.99
N SER A 96 -10.47 9.17 15.48
CA SER A 96 -11.05 9.76 16.70
C SER A 96 -11.06 8.77 17.90
N GLY A 97 -10.02 7.96 18.04
CA GLY A 97 -9.83 6.97 19.11
C GLY A 97 -10.68 5.70 19.01
N ARG A 98 -11.35 5.49 17.86
CA ARG A 98 -12.19 4.32 17.64
C ARG A 98 -11.70 3.52 16.45
N VAL A 99 -11.69 2.19 16.62
CA VAL A 99 -11.43 1.26 15.51
C VAL A 99 -12.70 1.14 14.68
N MET A 100 -12.62 1.44 13.39
CA MET A 100 -13.73 1.32 12.46
C MET A 100 -13.30 0.72 11.12
N ILE A 101 -14.27 0.23 10.37
CA ILE A 101 -14.06 -0.27 9.01
C ILE A 101 -14.54 0.83 8.07
N VAL A 102 -13.66 1.26 7.17
CA VAL A 102 -13.95 2.24 6.12
C VAL A 102 -13.76 1.59 4.76
N ASP A 103 -14.34 2.19 3.71
CA ASP A 103 -13.99 1.83 2.34
C ASP A 103 -12.49 2.09 2.14
N ALA A 104 -11.80 1.15 1.49
CA ALA A 104 -10.38 1.33 1.21
C ALA A 104 -10.12 2.58 0.36
N ALA A 105 -11.09 3.03 -0.44
CA ALA A 105 -11.03 4.27 -1.21
C ALA A 105 -11.02 5.55 -0.37
N ASP A 106 -11.54 5.50 0.86
CA ASP A 106 -11.61 6.65 1.79
C ASP A 106 -10.38 6.74 2.70
N LEU A 107 -9.40 5.85 2.51
CA LEU A 107 -8.15 5.84 3.24
C LEU A 107 -7.25 7.00 2.78
N VAL A 108 -6.67 7.72 3.73
CA VAL A 108 -5.81 8.89 3.46
C VAL A 108 -4.44 8.74 4.11
N VAL A 109 -3.50 9.56 3.65
CA VAL A 109 -2.15 9.60 4.21
C VAL A 109 -2.18 10.07 5.68
N GLY A 110 -1.50 9.32 6.54
CA GLY A 110 -1.51 9.50 7.99
C GLY A 110 -2.61 8.73 8.73
N ASP A 111 -3.53 8.05 8.05
CA ASP A 111 -4.42 7.11 8.74
C ASP A 111 -3.61 5.99 9.41
N ILE A 112 -4.11 5.54 10.55
CA ILE A 112 -3.53 4.38 11.25
C ILE A 112 -4.41 3.19 10.97
N ILE A 113 -3.82 2.18 10.36
CA ILE A 113 -4.49 0.95 9.96
C ILE A 113 -4.12 -0.20 10.90
N CYS A 114 -5.09 -1.10 11.11
CA CYS A 114 -4.89 -2.34 11.84
C CYS A 114 -4.87 -3.51 10.85
N LEU A 115 -3.70 -4.10 10.67
CA LEU A 115 -3.49 -5.28 9.84
C LEU A 115 -3.86 -6.55 10.60
N LYS A 116 -4.60 -7.43 9.93
CA LYS A 116 -5.03 -8.74 10.45
C LYS A 116 -4.75 -9.84 9.43
N PRO A 117 -4.65 -11.11 9.86
CA PRO A 117 -4.49 -12.23 8.94
C PRO A 117 -5.61 -12.29 7.89
N ASP A 118 -5.26 -12.76 6.70
CA ASP A 118 -6.14 -12.88 5.52
C ASP A 118 -6.75 -11.55 5.05
N THR A 119 -6.04 -10.45 5.27
CA THR A 119 -6.40 -9.14 4.72
C THR A 119 -5.37 -8.66 3.71
N ILE A 120 -5.82 -7.91 2.71
CA ILE A 120 -4.93 -7.21 1.78
C ILE A 120 -4.53 -5.88 2.42
N VAL A 121 -3.23 -5.58 2.35
CA VAL A 121 -2.68 -4.29 2.79
C VAL A 121 -3.27 -3.18 1.90
N PRO A 122 -4.01 -2.21 2.47
CA PRO A 122 -4.85 -1.31 1.68
C PRO A 122 -4.10 -0.13 1.04
N ALA A 123 -2.90 0.17 1.50
CA ALA A 123 -2.06 1.29 1.08
C ALA A 123 -0.61 1.01 1.49
N ASP A 124 0.35 1.79 0.98
CA ASP A 124 1.72 1.65 1.45
C ASP A 124 1.84 2.26 2.85
N CYS A 125 2.27 1.45 3.80
CA CYS A 125 2.29 1.81 5.20
C CYS A 125 3.59 1.38 5.89
N ARG A 126 3.94 2.08 6.96
CA ARG A 126 5.05 1.74 7.84
C ARG A 126 4.53 1.25 9.17
N LEU A 127 5.11 0.17 9.67
CA LEU A 127 4.72 -0.46 10.93
C LEU A 127 5.05 0.46 12.11
N ILE A 128 4.09 0.59 13.02
CA ILE A 128 4.24 1.35 14.27
C ILE A 128 4.21 0.43 15.50
N GLU A 129 3.48 -0.69 15.41
CA GLU A 129 3.36 -1.68 16.47
C GLU A 129 3.18 -3.06 15.84
N CYS A 130 3.91 -4.06 16.31
CA CYS A 130 3.81 -5.44 15.83
C CYS A 130 3.67 -6.35 17.05
N LYS A 131 2.47 -6.91 17.27
CA LYS A 131 2.18 -7.71 18.48
C LYS A 131 2.68 -9.15 18.39
N SER A 132 2.83 -9.64 17.17
CA SER A 132 3.22 -11.01 16.82
C SER A 132 4.14 -11.00 15.61
N HIS A 133 4.68 -12.15 15.24
CA HIS A 133 5.43 -12.30 13.99
C HIS A 133 4.53 -12.02 12.78
N LEU A 134 4.64 -10.83 12.17
CA LEU A 134 3.84 -10.44 11.02
C LEU A 134 4.47 -11.04 9.76
N GLN A 135 3.71 -11.84 9.02
CA GLN A 135 4.15 -12.36 7.73
C GLN A 135 3.27 -11.83 6.61
N ILE A 136 3.90 -11.33 5.56
CA ILE A 136 3.22 -10.75 4.41
C ILE A 136 3.64 -11.48 3.14
N ASP A 137 2.63 -11.95 2.41
CA ASP A 137 2.75 -12.46 1.05
C ASP A 137 2.79 -11.30 0.07
N ARG A 138 3.92 -11.19 -0.62
CA ARG A 138 4.25 -10.21 -1.66
C ARG A 138 4.48 -10.88 -3.01
N SER A 139 4.00 -12.12 -3.20
CA SER A 139 4.14 -12.91 -4.43
C SER A 139 3.63 -12.19 -5.68
N TYR A 140 2.68 -11.26 -5.53
CA TYR A 140 2.21 -10.40 -6.61
C TYR A 140 3.33 -9.58 -7.27
N PHE A 141 4.34 -9.19 -6.49
CA PHE A 141 5.47 -8.39 -6.96
C PHE A 141 6.78 -9.19 -7.01
N PHE A 142 7.01 -10.10 -6.04
CA PHE A 142 8.29 -10.78 -5.83
C PHE A 142 8.10 -12.29 -5.90
N SER A 143 8.45 -12.89 -7.03
CA SER A 143 8.33 -14.35 -7.22
C SER A 143 9.42 -15.15 -6.50
N GLU A 144 10.63 -14.57 -6.33
CA GLU A 144 11.79 -15.26 -5.75
C GLU A 144 11.74 -15.31 -4.21
N TYR A 145 11.24 -14.24 -3.58
CA TYR A 145 11.08 -14.13 -2.13
C TYR A 145 9.65 -13.66 -1.81
N PRO A 146 8.65 -14.53 -1.95
CA PRO A 146 7.24 -14.15 -1.89
C PRO A 146 6.78 -13.84 -0.47
N VAL A 147 7.36 -14.48 0.56
CA VAL A 147 6.96 -14.26 1.95
C VAL A 147 8.03 -13.43 2.65
N MET A 148 7.58 -12.36 3.30
CA MET A 148 8.43 -11.50 4.12
C MET A 148 7.99 -11.52 5.57
N GLU A 149 8.98 -11.59 6.46
CA GLU A 149 8.80 -11.37 7.89
C GLU A 149 8.99 -9.89 8.20
N CYS A 150 7.97 -9.31 8.81
CA CYS A 150 7.91 -7.89 9.12
C CYS A 150 7.94 -7.70 10.64
N TYR A 151 8.65 -6.67 11.09
CA TYR A 151 8.79 -6.35 12.50
C TYR A 151 8.95 -4.84 12.69
N CYS A 152 8.50 -4.36 13.86
CA CYS A 152 8.64 -2.95 14.21
C CYS A 152 10.09 -2.68 14.62
N LEU A 153 10.81 -1.87 13.84
CA LEU A 153 12.12 -1.37 14.21
C LEU A 153 11.93 -0.18 15.17
N LEU A 154 11.89 -0.48 16.46
CA LEU A 154 11.57 0.48 17.53
C LEU A 154 12.60 1.60 17.72
N SER A 155 13.76 1.58 17.04
CA SER A 155 14.84 2.53 17.39
C SER A 155 15.79 2.96 16.27
N GLN A 156 15.81 2.29 15.11
CA GLN A 156 16.69 2.70 14.01
C GLN A 156 16.05 2.36 12.65
N PRO A 157 16.11 3.27 11.66
CA PRO A 157 15.68 2.95 10.29
C PRO A 157 16.48 1.75 9.77
N SER A 158 15.80 0.80 9.12
CA SER A 158 16.45 -0.42 8.61
C SER A 158 17.67 -0.05 7.76
N SER A 159 18.82 -0.64 8.07
CA SER A 159 20.08 -0.51 7.31
C SER A 159 20.05 -1.23 5.96
N ALA A 160 18.93 -1.88 5.62
CA ALA A 160 18.74 -2.49 4.31
C ALA A 160 18.90 -1.44 3.20
N THR A 161 19.88 -1.67 2.33
CA THR A 161 20.21 -0.78 1.22
C THR A 161 19.06 -0.65 0.23
N HIS A 162 18.23 -1.70 0.09
CA HIS A 162 17.13 -1.74 -0.85
C HIS A 162 15.77 -1.72 -0.15
N LEU A 163 14.90 -0.84 -0.64
CA LEU A 163 13.56 -0.58 -0.10
C LEU A 163 12.71 -1.84 0.06
N PHE A 164 12.81 -2.77 -0.88
CA PHE A 164 11.98 -3.97 -0.87
C PHE A 164 12.38 -5.03 0.14
N TYR A 165 13.55 -4.91 0.78
CA TYR A 165 13.97 -5.80 1.87
C TYR A 165 13.73 -5.18 3.25
N GLN A 166 13.07 -4.04 3.32
CA GLN A 166 12.71 -3.45 4.60
C GLN A 166 11.57 -4.21 5.26
N SER A 167 11.78 -4.56 6.52
CA SER A 167 10.83 -5.29 7.36
C SER A 167 9.79 -4.41 8.04
N ASP A 168 9.98 -3.09 8.03
CA ASP A 168 9.08 -2.12 8.66
C ASP A 168 8.08 -1.49 7.68
N ILE A 169 8.12 -1.87 6.38
CA ILE A 169 7.21 -1.36 5.35
C ILE A 169 6.33 -2.48 4.81
N CYS A 170 5.04 -2.18 4.65
CA CYS A 170 4.08 -3.05 3.97
C CYS A 170 3.53 -2.32 2.75
N PHE A 171 3.59 -2.99 1.59
CA PHE A 171 3.14 -2.42 0.33
C PHE A 171 1.68 -2.80 0.05
N MET A 172 0.94 -1.88 -0.58
CA MET A 172 -0.40 -2.14 -1.11
C MET A 172 -0.38 -3.36 -2.04
N ALA A 173 -1.50 -4.09 -2.14
CA ALA A 173 -1.62 -5.33 -2.92
C ALA A 173 -0.73 -6.49 -2.45
N SER A 174 -0.27 -6.44 -1.19
CA SER A 174 0.31 -7.58 -0.48
C SER A 174 -0.72 -8.16 0.50
N ARG A 175 -0.64 -9.46 0.82
CA ARG A 175 -1.58 -10.14 1.72
C ARG A 175 -0.92 -10.46 3.06
N VAL A 176 -1.61 -10.15 4.15
CA VAL A 176 -1.18 -10.57 5.49
C VAL A 176 -1.47 -12.06 5.67
N ILE A 177 -0.43 -12.87 5.86
CA ILE A 177 -0.55 -14.32 6.09
C ILE A 177 -0.87 -14.59 7.55
N SER A 178 -0.07 -13.99 8.44
CA SER A 178 -0.14 -14.24 9.86
C SER A 178 0.27 -13.00 10.66
N GLY A 179 -0.20 -12.95 11.90
CA GLY A 179 0.08 -11.89 12.85
C GLY A 179 -0.83 -10.67 12.75
N GLU A 180 -0.70 -9.78 13.74
CA GLU A 180 -1.42 -8.51 13.82
C GLU A 180 -0.44 -7.36 14.06
N ALA A 181 -0.68 -6.26 13.37
CA ALA A 181 0.15 -5.07 13.47
C ALA A 181 -0.68 -3.80 13.29
N LYS A 182 -0.22 -2.70 13.87
CA LYS A 182 -0.67 -1.36 13.51
C LYS A 182 0.37 -0.74 12.57
N ALA A 183 -0.12 0.00 11.59
CA ALA A 183 0.74 0.69 10.63
C ALA A 183 0.18 2.09 10.32
N ILE A 184 1.06 3.03 10.00
CA ILE A 184 0.70 4.36 9.51
C ILE A 184 0.78 4.41 7.99
N VAL A 185 -0.24 4.95 7.35
CA VAL A 185 -0.30 5.10 5.88
C VAL A 185 0.63 6.21 5.44
N ILE A 186 1.57 5.88 4.54
CA ILE A 186 2.52 6.83 3.95
C ILE A 186 2.05 7.26 2.56
N ARG A 187 1.55 6.33 1.74
CA ARG A 187 1.09 6.63 0.37
C ARG A 187 -0.20 5.92 0.04
N THR A 188 -1.03 6.57 -0.78
CA THR A 188 -2.32 6.07 -1.24
C THR A 188 -2.46 6.18 -2.76
N GLY A 189 -3.30 5.34 -3.34
CA GLY A 189 -3.68 5.33 -4.75
C GLY A 189 -2.51 5.14 -5.69
N ASP A 190 -2.50 5.87 -6.80
CA ASP A 190 -1.45 5.81 -7.83
C ASP A 190 -0.05 6.21 -7.32
N ARG A 191 0.05 6.85 -6.14
CA ARG A 191 1.35 7.17 -5.51
C ARG A 191 1.96 5.99 -4.76
N THR A 192 1.24 4.87 -4.61
CA THR A 192 1.78 3.64 -4.00
C THR A 192 2.71 2.90 -4.96
N PHE A 193 3.53 2.01 -4.44
CA PHE A 193 4.37 1.11 -5.24
C PHE A 193 3.53 0.30 -6.24
N TRP A 194 2.34 -0.14 -5.83
CA TRP A 194 1.41 -0.80 -6.73
C TRP A 194 0.92 0.13 -7.84
N GLY A 195 0.60 1.38 -7.49
CA GLY A 195 0.25 2.44 -8.43
C GLY A 195 1.31 2.65 -9.53
N TYR A 196 2.57 2.84 -9.13
CA TYR A 196 3.69 2.94 -10.07
C TYR A 196 3.84 1.68 -10.93
N THR A 197 3.69 0.49 -10.34
CA THR A 197 3.72 -0.78 -11.07
C THR A 197 2.61 -0.86 -12.12
N CYS A 198 1.39 -0.46 -11.77
CA CYS A 198 0.25 -0.43 -12.69
C CYS A 198 0.43 0.61 -13.80
N GLN A 199 0.97 1.78 -13.48
CA GLN A 199 1.28 2.83 -14.46
C GLN A 199 2.34 2.38 -15.45
N TYR A 200 3.42 1.77 -14.96
CA TYR A 200 4.49 1.21 -15.79
C TYR A 200 3.94 0.12 -16.71
N LYS A 201 3.22 -0.86 -16.15
CA LYS A 201 2.53 -1.91 -16.92
C LYS A 201 1.52 -1.35 -17.94
N ARG A 202 0.97 -0.14 -17.74
CA ARG A 202 0.07 0.51 -18.71
C ARG A 202 0.85 1.16 -19.86
N ARG A 203 2.04 1.70 -19.60
CA ARG A 203 2.91 2.28 -20.65
C ARG A 203 3.47 1.20 -21.56
N ASP A 204 3.83 0.05 -21.00
CA ASP A 204 4.33 -1.09 -21.77
C ASP A 204 3.20 -1.87 -22.45
N SER A 205 2.02 -1.92 -21.84
CA SER A 205 0.82 -2.53 -22.44
C SER A 205 0.02 -1.48 -23.22
N PHE A 206 0.50 -1.11 -24.40
CA PHE A 206 -0.43 -0.86 -25.48
C PHE A 206 -1.08 -2.21 -25.83
N ILE A 207 -2.36 -2.21 -26.18
CA ILE A 207 -2.82 -3.26 -27.10
C ILE A 207 -1.93 -3.19 -28.34
#